data_AF-A0A1Q3SRW3-F1
#
_entry.id   AF-A0A1Q3SRW3-F1
#
_cell.length_a   1.000
_cell.length_b   1.000
_cell.length_c   1.000
_cell.angle_alpha   90.00
_cell.angle_beta   90.00
_cell.angle_gamma   90.00
#
_symmetry.space_group_name_H-M   'P 1'
#
loop_
_entity.id
_entity.type
_entity.pdbx_description
1 polymer ?
#
loop_
_entity_poly.entity_id
_entity_poly.type
_entity_poly.pdbx_seq_one_letter_code
_entity_poly.pdbx_strand_id
1 'polypeptide(L)'
;MDSNRGIAQPSSRTWLLLVIAIVLTLFRLWIGYNWFTELGWKAPWAGSGGFGCDTYHFDASQGNLHGLCDWMQREADHPAVGLYGDFVRNLVIPNFWFFSWLTILTEVFITFSLFFGFLTRLGGIIGTLWGVSLLIGLVGVPGESWTVYVLGFILPSLVFAVIGARFQFSVDALLAKRYEKWAGKGNFWGKLVRLATGAQPGSAGVI
;
A
#
# COMPACT_ATOMS: atom_id res chain seq x y z
N MET A 1 -33.26 -9.85 -45.80
CA MET A 1 -32.61 -10.51 -44.64
C MET A 1 -31.61 -9.52 -44.08
N ASP A 2 -32.08 -8.54 -43.31
CA ASP A 2 -31.22 -7.50 -42.72
C ASP A 2 -30.99 -7.82 -41.25
N SER A 3 -29.81 -8.35 -40.92
CA SER A 3 -29.36 -8.52 -39.55
C SER A 3 -28.80 -7.19 -39.03
N ASN A 4 -29.67 -6.21 -38.79
CA ASN A 4 -29.31 -5.03 -38.01
C ASN A 4 -29.28 -5.41 -36.52
N ARG A 5 -28.18 -6.06 -36.09
CA ARG A 5 -27.80 -6.09 -34.67
C ARG A 5 -27.30 -4.68 -34.33
N GLY A 6 -28.24 -3.77 -34.06
CA GLY A 6 -27.91 -2.46 -33.51
C GLY A 6 -27.12 -2.66 -32.23
N ILE A 7 -25.84 -2.29 -32.25
CA ILE A 7 -25.02 -2.21 -31.05
C ILE A 7 -25.68 -1.12 -30.20
N ALA A 8 -26.43 -1.51 -29.18
CA ALA A 8 -27.07 -0.56 -28.28
C ALA A 8 -25.98 0.36 -27.72
N GLN A 9 -26.07 1.66 -28.02
CA GLN A 9 -25.08 2.61 -27.54
C GLN A 9 -25.17 2.71 -26.01
N PRO A 10 -24.03 2.63 -25.29
CA PRO A 10 -24.03 2.77 -23.86
C PRO A 10 -24.54 4.15 -23.43
N SER A 11 -25.34 4.18 -22.37
CA SER A 11 -25.88 5.41 -21.81
C SER A 11 -24.76 6.36 -21.32
N SER A 12 -25.05 7.66 -21.20
CA SER A 12 -24.11 8.64 -20.63
C SER A 12 -23.60 8.26 -19.23
N ARG A 13 -24.43 7.57 -18.44
CA ARG A 13 -24.05 7.03 -17.12
C ARG A 13 -23.02 5.91 -17.23
N THR A 14 -23.13 5.05 -18.24
CA THR A 14 -22.19 3.94 -18.47
C THR A 14 -20.80 4.48 -18.81
N TRP A 15 -20.73 5.48 -19.69
CA TRP A 15 -19.47 6.15 -20.03
C TRP A 15 -18.80 6.80 -18.82
N LEU A 16 -19.57 7.52 -18.00
CA LEU A 16 -19.05 8.14 -16.79
C LEU A 16 -18.44 7.11 -15.83
N LEU A 17 -19.14 5.98 -15.61
CA LEU A 17 -18.65 4.91 -14.75
C LEU A 17 -17.38 4.24 -15.29
N LEU A 18 -17.28 4.06 -16.61
CA LEU A 18 -16.07 3.54 -17.24
C LEU A 18 -14.88 4.48 -17.04
N VAL A 19 -15.07 5.78 -17.23
CA VAL A 19 -14.00 6.79 -17.01
C VAL A 19 -13.55 6.78 -15.56
N ILE A 20 -14.50 6.79 -14.61
CA ILE A 20 -14.19 6.69 -13.17
C ILE A 20 -13.39 5.40 -12.90
N ALA A 21 -13.81 4.28 -13.49
CA ALA A 21 -13.12 3.00 -13.30
C ALA A 21 -11.68 3.01 -13.82
N ILE A 22 -11.44 3.59 -14.99
CA ILE A 22 -10.10 3.75 -15.54
C ILE A 22 -9.25 4.64 -14.64
N VAL A 23 -9.76 5.81 -14.27
CA VAL A 23 -9.03 6.77 -13.42
C VAL A 23 -8.65 6.14 -12.08
N LEU A 24 -9.59 5.49 -11.40
CA LEU A 24 -9.30 4.84 -10.12
C LEU A 24 -8.36 3.66 -10.26
N THR A 25 -8.42 2.90 -11.36
CA THR A 25 -7.46 1.81 -11.61
C THR A 25 -6.05 2.35 -11.81
N LEU A 26 -5.89 3.37 -12.65
CA LEU A 26 -4.59 4.00 -12.88
C LEU A 26 -4.05 4.63 -11.60
N PHE A 27 -4.91 5.29 -10.81
CA PHE A 27 -4.53 5.84 -9.53
C PHE A 27 -4.07 4.75 -8.55
N ARG A 28 -4.79 3.62 -8.48
CA ARG A 28 -4.38 2.47 -7.65
C ARG A 28 -3.00 1.93 -8.06
N LEU A 29 -2.78 1.74 -9.36
CA LEU A 29 -1.51 1.29 -9.92
C LEU A 29 -0.36 2.24 -9.59
N TRP A 30 -0.60 3.55 -9.69
CA TRP A 30 0.38 4.57 -9.32
C TRP A 30 0.79 4.47 -7.84
N ILE A 31 -0.16 4.26 -6.93
CA ILE A 31 0.14 4.09 -5.49
C ILE A 31 0.93 2.80 -5.26
N GLY A 32 0.49 1.69 -5.87
CA GLY A 32 1.22 0.42 -5.79
C GLY A 32 2.66 0.56 -6.30
N TYR A 33 2.86 1.35 -7.37
CA TYR A 33 4.18 1.67 -7.90
C TYR A 33 5.01 2.52 -6.93
N ASN A 34 4.45 3.54 -6.28
CA ASN A 34 5.18 4.32 -5.27
C ASN A 34 5.66 3.45 -4.10
N TRP A 35 4.81 2.53 -3.61
CA TRP A 35 5.23 1.57 -2.58
C TRP A 35 6.32 0.60 -3.09
N PHE A 36 6.26 0.23 -4.37
CA PHE A 36 7.31 -0.59 -4.99
C PHE A 36 8.64 0.16 -5.09
N THR A 37 8.63 1.45 -5.41
CA THR A 37 9.86 2.26 -5.47
C THR A 37 10.49 2.43 -4.09
N GLU A 38 9.68 2.54 -3.04
CA GLU A 38 10.15 2.55 -1.64
C GLU A 38 10.85 1.25 -1.25
N LEU A 39 10.29 0.11 -1.66
CA LEU A 39 10.90 -1.20 -1.44
C LEU A 39 12.26 -1.30 -2.13
N GLY A 40 12.39 -0.70 -3.31
CA GLY A 40 13.56 -0.83 -4.18
C GLY A 40 14.87 -0.31 -3.58
N TRP A 41 14.84 0.68 -2.68
CA TRP A 41 16.06 1.16 -2.03
C TRP A 41 16.28 0.57 -0.63
N LYS A 42 15.24 0.01 0.00
CA LYS A 42 15.30 -0.62 1.34
C LYS A 42 15.72 -2.08 1.29
N ALA A 43 15.33 -2.79 0.22
CA ALA A 43 15.47 -4.24 0.18
C ALA A 43 16.94 -4.67 0.08
N PRO A 44 17.37 -5.72 0.82
CA PRO A 44 18.78 -6.11 0.91
C PRO A 44 19.32 -6.65 -0.42
N TRP A 45 18.44 -7.12 -1.31
CA TRP A 45 18.79 -7.58 -2.66
C TRP A 45 18.78 -6.46 -3.71
N ALA A 46 18.22 -5.29 -3.42
CA ALA A 46 17.96 -4.24 -4.39
C ALA A 46 19.04 -3.13 -4.37
N GLY A 47 20.30 -3.54 -4.22
CA GLY A 47 21.47 -2.64 -4.27
C GLY A 47 21.86 -2.01 -2.94
N SER A 48 21.06 -2.20 -1.88
CA SER A 48 21.39 -1.70 -0.52
C SER A 48 22.33 -2.61 0.27
N GLY A 49 22.64 -3.82 -0.17
CA GLY A 49 23.62 -4.71 0.47
C GLY A 49 23.37 -4.91 1.97
N GLY A 50 22.47 -5.83 2.35
CA GLY A 50 22.19 -6.08 3.76
C GLY A 50 21.45 -4.94 4.45
N PHE A 51 20.49 -4.30 3.75
CA PHE A 51 19.69 -3.15 4.19
C PHE A 51 20.49 -1.85 4.36
N GLY A 52 21.74 -1.82 3.90
CA GLY A 52 22.67 -0.71 4.01
C GLY A 52 23.53 -0.73 5.28
N CYS A 53 23.74 -1.93 5.80
CA CYS A 53 24.62 -2.23 6.92
C CYS A 53 25.83 -3.04 6.43
N ASP A 54 27.06 -2.58 6.68
CA ASP A 54 28.32 -3.20 6.22
C ASP A 54 28.52 -4.66 6.68
N THR A 55 27.80 -5.14 7.69
CA THR A 55 27.95 -6.50 8.23
C THR A 55 26.63 -7.18 8.59
N TYR A 56 25.50 -6.85 7.93
CA TYR A 56 24.15 -7.32 8.33
C TYR A 56 23.78 -7.02 9.80
N HIS A 57 24.61 -6.25 10.49
CA HIS A 57 24.49 -5.82 11.87
C HIS A 57 24.43 -4.30 11.87
N PHE A 58 23.51 -3.76 12.67
CA PHE A 58 23.39 -2.33 12.85
C PHE A 58 24.58 -1.84 13.70
N ASP A 59 25.53 -1.15 13.07
CA ASP A 59 26.67 -0.54 13.75
C ASP A 59 26.85 0.92 13.30
N ALA A 60 26.23 1.82 14.05
CA ALA A 60 26.35 3.27 13.82
C ALA A 60 27.75 3.82 14.13
N SER A 61 28.62 3.07 14.82
CA SER A 61 29.96 3.52 15.19
C SER A 61 30.96 3.47 14.03
N GLN A 62 30.69 2.66 13.00
CA GLN A 62 31.58 2.49 11.84
C GLN A 62 31.36 3.54 10.74
N GLY A 63 30.39 4.44 10.88
CA GLY A 63 30.22 5.61 10.00
C GLY A 63 29.80 5.33 8.55
N ASN A 64 29.56 4.07 8.19
CA ASN A 64 29.23 3.64 6.82
C ASN A 64 27.77 3.20 6.65
N LEU A 65 26.84 3.72 7.46
CA LEU A 65 25.43 3.39 7.27
C LEU A 65 24.91 3.99 5.96
N HIS A 66 24.14 3.19 5.23
CA HIS A 66 23.39 3.60 4.06
C HIS A 66 22.03 2.89 4.06
N GLY A 67 21.21 3.09 3.03
CA GLY A 67 19.91 2.40 2.90
C GLY A 67 19.04 2.53 4.16
N LEU A 68 18.28 1.49 4.47
CA LEU A 68 17.36 1.48 5.61
C LEU A 68 18.08 1.65 6.96
N CYS A 69 19.32 1.17 7.09
CA CYS A 69 20.09 1.30 8.33
C CYS A 69 20.37 2.79 8.68
N ASP A 70 20.79 3.59 7.69
CA ASP A 70 21.01 5.04 7.90
C ASP A 70 19.71 5.75 8.27
N TRP A 71 18.61 5.41 7.61
CA TRP A 71 17.32 6.03 7.89
C TRP A 71 16.78 5.71 9.29
N MET A 72 16.95 4.49 9.79
CA MET A 72 16.58 4.16 11.18
C MET A 72 17.41 4.96 12.21
N GLN A 73 18.69 5.20 11.92
CA GLN A 73 19.52 6.05 12.78
C GLN A 73 19.01 7.50 12.78
N ARG A 74 18.67 8.04 11.59
CA ARG A 74 18.11 9.40 11.45
C ARG A 74 16.77 9.56 12.17
N GLU A 75 15.89 8.57 12.10
CA GLU A 75 14.62 8.57 12.83
C GLU A 75 14.83 8.62 14.36
N ALA A 76 15.87 7.94 14.87
CA ALA A 76 16.22 7.95 16.29
C ALA A 76 16.89 9.27 16.74
N ASP A 77 17.66 9.91 15.87
CA ASP A 77 18.43 11.12 16.19
C ASP A 77 17.64 12.42 15.96
N HIS A 78 16.67 12.39 15.05
CA HIS A 78 15.79 13.53 14.74
C HIS A 78 14.30 13.20 14.89
N PRO A 79 13.84 12.70 16.05
CA PRO A 79 12.46 12.28 16.20
C PRO A 79 11.54 13.51 16.26
N ALA A 80 10.50 13.53 15.43
CA ALA A 80 9.43 14.52 15.54
C ALA A 80 8.60 14.32 16.83
N VAL A 81 8.51 13.07 17.28
CA VAL A 81 7.83 12.67 18.52
C VAL A 81 8.82 11.88 19.38
N GLY A 82 9.21 12.42 20.54
CA GLY A 82 10.23 11.79 21.40
C GLY A 82 9.95 10.33 21.73
N LEU A 83 8.69 9.99 22.03
CA LEU A 83 8.27 8.59 22.29
C LEU A 83 8.55 7.65 21.11
N TYR A 84 8.37 8.13 19.88
CA TYR A 84 8.66 7.34 18.68
C TYR A 84 10.18 7.17 18.52
N GLY A 85 10.96 8.23 18.75
CA GLY A 85 12.43 8.14 18.78
C GLY A 85 12.95 7.13 19.80
N ASP A 86 12.39 7.13 21.01
CA ASP A 86 12.74 6.17 22.06
C ASP A 86 12.37 4.74 21.68
N PHE A 87 11.22 4.53 21.02
CA PHE A 87 10.84 3.23 20.48
C PHE A 87 11.83 2.76 19.40
N VAL A 88 12.20 3.64 18.47
CA VAL A 88 13.17 3.30 17.42
C VAL A 88 14.53 2.96 18.04
N ARG A 89 15.04 3.81 18.93
CA ARG A 89 16.35 3.65 19.57
C ARG A 89 16.45 2.41 20.46
N ASN A 90 15.43 2.13 21.26
CA ASN A 90 15.50 1.09 22.30
C ASN A 90 14.93 -0.27 21.86
N LEU A 91 14.09 -0.31 20.83
CA LEU A 91 13.43 -1.54 20.38
C LEU A 91 13.70 -1.86 18.91
N VAL A 92 13.54 -0.89 18.00
CA VAL A 92 13.70 -1.14 16.56
C VAL A 92 15.16 -1.39 16.20
N ILE A 93 16.06 -0.48 16.56
CA ILE A 93 17.50 -0.58 16.25
C ILE A 93 18.13 -1.85 16.85
N PRO A 94 17.92 -2.20 18.13
CA PRO A 94 18.47 -3.43 18.70
C PRO A 94 17.91 -4.71 18.06
N ASN A 95 16.68 -4.66 17.53
CA ASN A 95 16.03 -5.78 16.84
C ASN A 95 15.90 -5.52 15.33
N PHE A 96 16.85 -4.78 14.74
CA PHE A 96 16.73 -4.23 13.40
C PHE A 96 16.34 -5.28 12.37
N TRP A 97 16.93 -6.48 12.43
CA TRP A 97 16.62 -7.56 11.49
C TRP A 97 15.13 -7.89 11.41
N PHE A 98 14.47 -8.02 12.56
CA PHE A 98 13.04 -8.34 12.62
C PHE A 98 12.21 -7.20 12.00
N PHE A 99 12.50 -5.95 12.38
CA PHE A 99 11.76 -4.79 11.90
C PHE A 99 12.00 -4.50 10.43
N SER A 100 13.22 -4.72 9.93
CA SER A 100 13.55 -4.55 8.51
C SER A 100 12.80 -5.55 7.62
N TRP A 101 12.70 -6.81 8.05
CA TRP A 101 11.86 -7.78 7.35
C TRP A 101 10.37 -7.46 7.47
N LEU A 102 9.91 -7.00 8.64
CA LEU A 102 8.53 -6.55 8.83
C LEU A 102 8.20 -5.40 7.87
N THR A 103 9.09 -4.42 7.73
CA THR A 103 8.99 -3.29 6.80
C THR A 103 8.85 -3.79 5.37
N ILE A 104 9.78 -4.64 4.92
CA ILE A 104 9.76 -5.21 3.57
C ILE A 104 8.46 -5.98 3.31
N LEU A 105 8.08 -6.88 4.21
CA LEU A 105 6.88 -7.71 4.02
C LEU A 105 5.62 -6.83 3.97
N THR A 106 5.58 -5.77 4.75
CA THR A 106 4.48 -4.81 4.75
C THR A 106 4.42 -4.04 3.43
N GLU A 107 5.54 -3.49 2.95
CA GLU A 107 5.60 -2.74 1.69
C GLU A 107 5.35 -3.63 0.47
N VAL A 108 5.84 -4.87 0.48
CA VAL A 108 5.50 -5.91 -0.52
C VAL A 108 4.00 -6.18 -0.49
N PHE A 109 3.42 -6.42 0.69
CA PHE A 109 1.99 -6.67 0.81
C PHE A 109 1.17 -5.52 0.24
N ILE A 110 1.49 -4.27 0.61
CA ILE A 110 0.80 -3.07 0.10
C ILE A 110 0.96 -2.97 -1.42
N THR A 111 2.19 -3.13 -1.92
CA THR A 111 2.51 -3.11 -3.36
C THR A 111 1.66 -4.12 -4.10
N PHE A 112 1.70 -5.40 -3.72
CA PHE A 112 0.91 -6.43 -4.40
C PHE A 112 -0.59 -6.16 -4.29
N SER A 113 -1.05 -5.70 -3.14
CA SER A 113 -2.47 -5.43 -2.91
C SER A 113 -2.99 -4.29 -3.80
N LEU A 114 -2.27 -3.18 -3.87
CA LEU A 114 -2.66 -1.99 -4.63
C LEU A 114 -2.23 -2.05 -6.09
N PHE A 115 -1.19 -2.79 -6.47
CA PHE A 115 -0.83 -2.93 -7.88
C PHE A 115 -1.82 -3.88 -8.58
N PHE A 116 -2.01 -5.09 -8.04
CA PHE A 116 -2.91 -6.08 -8.66
C PHE A 116 -4.40 -5.89 -8.29
N GLY A 117 -4.69 -5.15 -7.22
CA GLY A 117 -6.06 -4.98 -6.73
C GLY A 117 -6.56 -6.25 -6.03
N PHE A 118 -5.74 -6.81 -5.16
CA PHE A 118 -6.04 -7.98 -4.34
C PHE A 118 -6.05 -7.55 -2.87
N LEU A 119 -7.11 -7.88 -2.12
CA LEU A 119 -7.31 -7.34 -0.76
C LEU A 119 -7.16 -5.81 -0.71
N THR A 120 -7.71 -5.12 -1.71
CA THR A 120 -7.48 -3.71 -2.02
C THR A 120 -7.75 -2.79 -0.83
N ARG A 121 -8.83 -3.07 -0.07
CA ARG A 121 -9.17 -2.26 1.10
C ARG A 121 -8.16 -2.47 2.23
N LEU A 122 -7.76 -3.70 2.48
CA LEU A 122 -6.75 -4.02 3.47
C LEU A 122 -5.39 -3.42 3.10
N GLY A 123 -4.99 -3.52 1.82
CA GLY A 123 -3.81 -2.84 1.29
C GLY A 123 -3.87 -1.32 1.49
N GLY A 124 -5.02 -0.69 1.26
CA GLY A 124 -5.24 0.73 1.54
C GLY A 124 -5.12 1.07 3.02
N ILE A 125 -5.73 0.28 3.91
CA ILE A 125 -5.65 0.49 5.38
C ILE A 125 -4.21 0.38 5.86
N ILE A 126 -3.52 -0.71 5.50
CA ILE A 126 -2.14 -0.95 5.92
C ILE A 126 -1.22 0.12 5.31
N GLY A 127 -1.40 0.48 4.04
CA GLY A 127 -0.65 1.57 3.39
C GLY A 127 -0.85 2.92 4.07
N THR A 128 -2.08 3.25 4.49
CA THR A 128 -2.34 4.48 5.26
C THR A 128 -1.62 4.44 6.61
N LEU A 129 -1.75 3.36 7.37
CA LEU A 129 -1.12 3.24 8.69
C LEU A 129 0.41 3.26 8.58
N TRP A 130 0.96 2.57 7.58
CA TRP A 130 2.39 2.56 7.33
C TRP A 130 2.90 3.93 6.90
N GLY A 131 2.17 4.63 6.03
CA GLY A 131 2.47 6.01 5.66
C GLY A 131 2.44 6.98 6.84
N VAL A 132 1.53 6.79 7.80
CA VAL A 132 1.51 7.56 9.06
C VAL A 132 2.74 7.25 9.91
N SER A 133 3.16 5.98 10.00
CA SER A 133 4.40 5.61 10.68
C SER A 133 5.62 6.31 10.07
N LEU A 134 5.74 6.29 8.73
CA LEU A 134 6.79 6.99 8.00
C LEU A 134 6.77 8.50 8.27
N LEU A 135 5.60 9.13 8.22
CA LEU A 135 5.45 10.55 8.53
C LEU A 135 5.96 10.88 9.94
N ILE A 136 5.56 10.10 10.95
CA ILE A 136 5.97 10.33 12.34
C ILE A 136 7.47 10.13 12.52
N GLY A 137 8.05 9.11 11.88
CA GLY A 137 9.49 8.83 11.96
C GLY A 137 10.35 9.87 11.26
N LEU A 138 9.92 10.35 10.09
CA LEU A 138 10.81 11.06 9.17
C LEU A 138 10.57 12.56 9.08
N VAL A 139 9.42 13.09 9.49
CA VAL A 139 9.14 14.54 9.38
C VAL A 139 10.09 15.42 10.23
N GLY A 140 10.75 14.84 11.23
CA GLY A 140 11.77 15.52 12.03
C GLY A 140 13.16 15.54 11.39
N VAL A 141 13.40 14.69 10.38
CA VAL A 141 14.70 14.56 9.71
C VAL A 141 14.96 15.77 8.80
N PRO A 142 16.13 16.43 8.89
CA PRO A 142 16.44 17.58 8.04
C PRO A 142 16.38 17.24 6.54
N GLY A 143 15.66 18.06 5.77
CA GLY A 143 15.50 17.89 4.32
C GLY A 143 14.25 17.10 3.92
N GLU A 144 13.59 16.44 4.87
CA GLU A 144 12.34 15.73 4.63
C GLU A 144 11.13 16.67 4.61
N SER A 145 10.17 16.35 3.73
CA SER A 145 8.92 17.10 3.61
C SER A 145 7.73 16.21 3.93
N TRP A 146 6.88 16.68 4.85
CA TRP A 146 5.61 16.01 5.19
C TRP A 146 4.72 15.74 3.96
N THR A 147 4.86 16.54 2.90
CA THR A 147 4.06 16.41 1.68
C THR A 147 4.28 15.09 0.96
N VAL A 148 5.50 14.55 0.99
CA VAL A 148 5.82 13.26 0.35
C VAL A 148 5.01 12.15 1.01
N TYR A 149 4.98 12.12 2.34
CA TYR A 149 4.23 11.12 3.12
C TYR A 149 2.72 11.29 2.97
N VAL A 150 2.21 12.52 3.12
CA VAL A 150 0.77 12.78 3.11
C VAL A 150 0.17 12.63 1.72
N LEU A 151 0.76 13.27 0.70
CA LEU A 151 0.23 13.28 -0.66
C LEU A 151 0.68 12.08 -1.49
N GLY A 152 1.85 11.50 -1.21
CA GLY A 152 2.37 10.34 -1.92
C GLY A 152 1.84 9.00 -1.40
N PHE A 153 1.60 8.88 -0.09
CA PHE A 153 1.30 7.60 0.55
C PHE A 153 -0.02 7.60 1.34
N ILE A 154 -0.19 8.48 2.32
CA ILE A 154 -1.31 8.43 3.28
C ILE A 154 -2.65 8.67 2.59
N LEU A 155 -2.85 9.84 1.98
CA LEU A 155 -4.12 10.20 1.35
C LEU A 155 -4.47 9.29 0.18
N PRO A 156 -3.55 8.96 -0.74
CA PRO A 156 -3.85 8.03 -1.82
C PRO A 156 -4.26 6.64 -1.30
N SER A 157 -3.54 6.09 -0.32
CA SER A 157 -3.88 4.77 0.26
C SER A 157 -5.21 4.83 1.00
N LEU A 158 -5.52 5.96 1.66
CA LEU A 158 -6.76 6.17 2.40
C LEU A 158 -7.98 6.13 1.48
N VAL A 159 -7.87 6.66 0.26
CA VAL A 159 -8.92 6.53 -0.76
C VAL A 159 -9.33 5.06 -0.90
N PHE A 160 -8.35 4.16 -1.07
CA PHE A 160 -8.61 2.73 -1.23
C PHE A 160 -8.97 2.01 0.08
N ALA A 161 -8.54 2.51 1.23
CA ALA A 161 -9.05 2.04 2.53
C ALA A 161 -10.56 2.30 2.70
N VAL A 162 -11.06 3.40 2.12
CA VAL A 162 -12.48 3.79 2.16
C VAL A 162 -13.29 3.11 1.06
N ILE A 163 -12.85 3.22 -0.20
CA ILE A 163 -13.63 2.74 -1.35
C ILE A 163 -13.42 1.25 -1.65
N GLY A 164 -12.30 0.66 -1.22
CA GLY A 164 -11.92 -0.72 -1.54
C GLY A 164 -11.86 -0.98 -3.05
N ALA A 165 -12.24 -2.16 -3.48
CA ALA A 165 -12.25 -2.58 -4.89
C ALA A 165 -13.39 -1.98 -5.75
N ARG A 166 -14.14 -0.99 -5.24
CA ARG A 166 -15.31 -0.41 -5.94
C ARG A 166 -14.86 0.49 -7.08
N PHE A 167 -15.59 0.44 -8.19
CA PHE A 167 -15.38 1.30 -9.36
C PHE A 167 -13.96 1.25 -9.91
N GLN A 168 -13.38 0.06 -10.05
CA GLN A 168 -12.05 -0.11 -10.62
C GLN A 168 -11.83 -1.55 -11.11
N PHE A 169 -10.88 -1.71 -12.02
CA PHE A 169 -10.43 -3.01 -12.49
C PHE A 169 -9.45 -3.60 -11.47
N SER A 170 -9.86 -4.63 -10.76
CA SER A 170 -9.10 -5.28 -9.69
C SER A 170 -9.40 -6.78 -9.69
N VAL A 171 -8.45 -7.59 -9.20
CA VAL A 171 -8.67 -9.02 -8.95
C VAL A 171 -9.87 -9.20 -8.01
N ASP A 172 -10.01 -8.32 -7.01
CA ASP A 172 -11.13 -8.33 -6.08
C ASP A 172 -12.49 -8.06 -6.74
N ALA A 173 -12.55 -7.13 -7.68
CA ALA A 173 -13.78 -6.85 -8.44
C ALA A 173 -14.17 -8.04 -9.32
N LEU A 174 -13.21 -8.71 -9.95
CA LEU A 174 -13.45 -9.94 -10.74
C LEU A 174 -13.99 -11.07 -9.87
N LEU A 175 -13.52 -11.18 -8.63
CA LEU A 175 -13.90 -12.23 -7.68
C LEU A 175 -15.10 -11.85 -6.79
N ALA A 176 -15.65 -10.64 -6.92
CA ALA A 176 -16.72 -10.11 -6.06
C ALA A 176 -17.92 -11.06 -5.93
N LYS A 177 -18.41 -11.61 -7.06
CA LYS A 177 -19.52 -12.58 -7.06
C LYS A 177 -19.21 -13.86 -6.29
N ARG A 178 -17.95 -14.31 -6.29
CA ARG A 178 -17.51 -15.50 -5.56
C ARG A 178 -17.42 -15.20 -4.06
N TYR A 179 -16.89 -14.04 -3.67
CA TYR A 179 -16.83 -13.61 -2.27
C TYR A 179 -18.22 -13.45 -1.66
N GLU A 180 -19.16 -12.89 -2.41
CA GLU A 180 -20.57 -12.79 -2.03
C GLU A 180 -21.21 -14.16 -1.77
N LYS A 181 -21.06 -15.09 -2.72
CA LYS A 181 -21.60 -16.45 -2.57
C LYS A 181 -21.01 -17.16 -1.34
N TRP A 182 -19.74 -16.90 -1.04
CA TRP A 182 -19.07 -17.47 0.13
C TRP A 182 -19.55 -16.84 1.44
N ALA A 183 -19.76 -15.52 1.47
CA ALA A 183 -20.29 -14.79 2.61
C ALA A 183 -21.77 -15.09 2.91
N GLY A 184 -22.58 -15.33 1.86
CA GLY A 184 -24.04 -15.56 1.95
C GLY A 184 -24.46 -16.83 2.70
N LYS A 185 -23.52 -17.69 3.09
CA LYS A 185 -23.78 -18.92 3.87
C LYS A 185 -23.51 -18.79 5.38
N GLY A 186 -23.43 -17.56 5.90
CA GLY A 186 -23.08 -17.33 7.31
C GLY A 186 -21.60 -17.56 7.65
N ASN A 187 -20.76 -17.84 6.65
CA ASN A 187 -19.33 -18.08 6.85
C ASN A 187 -18.60 -16.80 7.26
N PHE A 188 -18.02 -16.80 8.47
CA PHE A 188 -17.23 -15.72 9.03
C PHE A 188 -16.09 -15.28 8.10
N TRP A 189 -15.35 -16.24 7.53
CA TRP A 189 -14.23 -15.96 6.63
C TRP A 189 -14.67 -15.28 5.33
N GLY A 190 -15.84 -15.64 4.81
CA GLY A 190 -16.43 -14.97 3.64
C GLY A 190 -16.77 -13.50 3.93
N LYS A 191 -17.27 -13.21 5.13
CA LYS A 191 -17.54 -11.83 5.58
C LYS A 191 -16.24 -11.02 5.75
N LEU A 192 -15.20 -11.62 6.32
CA LEU A 192 -13.88 -10.98 6.46
C LEU A 192 -13.26 -10.67 5.10
N VAL A 193 -13.24 -11.61 4.16
CA VAL A 193 -12.68 -11.36 2.82
C VAL A 193 -13.47 -10.26 2.09
N ARG A 194 -14.80 -10.24 2.20
CA ARG A 194 -15.60 -9.14 1.65
C ARG A 194 -15.25 -7.80 2.30
N LEU A 195 -15.01 -7.76 3.61
CA LEU A 195 -14.60 -6.54 4.30
C LEU A 195 -13.21 -6.06 3.85
N ALA A 196 -12.23 -6.98 3.79
CA ALA A 196 -10.85 -6.73 3.43
C ALA A 196 -10.64 -6.34 1.96
N THR A 197 -11.55 -6.73 1.08
CA THR A 197 -11.52 -6.34 -0.35
C THR A 197 -12.35 -5.07 -0.61
N GLY A 198 -13.42 -4.86 0.16
CA GLY A 198 -14.44 -3.86 -0.15
C GLY A 198 -15.20 -4.15 -1.44
N ALA A 199 -15.08 -5.37 -1.98
CA ALA A 199 -15.75 -5.77 -3.21
C ALA A 199 -17.28 -5.86 -3.01
N GLN A 200 -18.03 -5.41 -4.01
CA GLN A 200 -19.49 -5.44 -4.00
C GLN A 200 -20.02 -6.07 -5.30
N PRO A 201 -21.14 -6.80 -5.26
CA PRO A 201 -21.76 -7.35 -6.46
C PRO A 201 -22.18 -6.18 -7.37
N GLY A 202 -21.79 -6.25 -8.64
CA GLY A 202 -21.97 -5.15 -9.58
C GLY A 202 -20.81 -4.14 -9.61
N SER A 203 -19.76 -4.28 -8.79
CA SER A 203 -18.53 -3.47 -8.95
C SER A 203 -17.76 -3.82 -10.23
N ALA A 204 -17.91 -5.05 -10.74
CA ALA A 204 -17.51 -5.45 -12.10
C ALA A 204 -18.58 -5.14 -13.16
N GLY A 205 -19.79 -4.75 -12.74
CA GLY A 205 -20.98 -4.54 -13.57
C GLY A 205 -21.07 -3.17 -14.21
N VAL A 206 -19.92 -2.52 -14.45
CA VAL A 206 -19.83 -1.45 -15.46
C VAL A 206 -19.91 -2.05 -16.88
N ILE A 207 -20.01 -3.38 -16.99
CA ILE A 207 -20.38 -4.16 -18.17
C ILE A 207 -21.55 -5.08 -17.81
#